data_AF-A0A847IN34-F1
#
_entry.id   AF-A0A847IN34-F1
#
_cell.length_a   1.000
_cell.length_b   1.000
_cell.length_c   1.000
_cell.angle_alpha   90.00
_cell.angle_beta   90.00
_cell.angle_gamma   90.00
#
_symmetry.space_group_name_H-M   'P 1'
#
loop_
_entity.id
_entity.type
_entity.pdbx_description
1 polymer ?
#
loop_
_entity_poly.entity_id
_entity_poly.type
_entity_poly.pdbx_seq_one_letter_code
_entity_poly.pdbx_strand_id
1 'polypeptide(L)'
;MGRHSDGEFQINFRSNAFINSLRSYQVLGMFPLSGLIAPAEVSPIDCVARAVHVLSKTPSEVVVLHAYNNYRLNMANLVYAMREYGFDIELVSDERFNHHFNEMMKDPSRSEYLGGLLHYGTDTERVPVPDDNSYTTLLLYRNNVRWPLADEGYSLKLIEMLDGMGFFVS
;
A
#
# COMPACT_ATOMS: atom_id res chain seq x y z
N MET A 1 -6.48 4.44 0.33
CA MET A 1 -5.66 4.46 -0.90
C MET A 1 -6.26 5.43 -1.90
N GLY A 2 -5.52 5.77 -2.96
CA GLY A 2 -5.97 6.69 -3.99
C GLY A 2 -7.16 6.13 -4.75
N ARG A 3 -8.01 6.99 -5.33
CA ARG A 3 -9.16 6.55 -6.12
C ARG A 3 -8.72 5.72 -7.32
N HIS A 4 -9.54 4.76 -7.72
CA HIS A 4 -9.28 3.93 -8.91
C HIS A 4 -9.40 4.75 -10.21
N SER A 5 -10.31 5.73 -10.22
CA SER A 5 -10.59 6.57 -11.39
C SER A 5 -9.40 7.40 -11.86
N ASP A 6 -8.67 8.01 -10.92
CA ASP A 6 -7.69 9.06 -11.20
C ASP A 6 -6.47 9.05 -10.26
N GLY A 7 -6.40 8.11 -9.31
CA GLY A 7 -5.29 8.01 -8.36
C GLY A 7 -5.35 9.02 -7.21
N GLU A 8 -6.33 9.94 -7.16
CA GLU A 8 -6.34 11.01 -6.16
C GLU A 8 -6.35 10.46 -4.74
N PHE A 9 -5.40 10.95 -3.94
CA PHE A 9 -5.17 10.52 -2.57
C PHE A 9 -5.70 11.55 -1.56
N GLN A 10 -5.87 11.14 -0.31
CA GLN A 10 -6.28 12.06 0.76
C GLN A 10 -5.30 13.23 0.91
N ILE A 11 -5.80 14.43 1.21
CA ILE A 11 -4.99 15.65 1.41
C ILE A 11 -3.90 15.43 2.48
N ASN A 12 -4.23 14.72 3.56
CA ASN A 12 -3.29 14.37 4.62
C ASN A 12 -2.49 13.11 4.26
N PHE A 13 -1.90 13.05 3.08
CA PHE A 13 -1.15 11.88 2.62
C PHE A 13 0.10 11.62 3.49
N ARG A 14 0.71 12.67 4.06
CA ARG A 14 1.89 12.57 4.93
C ARG A 14 1.67 11.76 6.22
N SER A 15 0.43 11.53 6.66
CA SER A 15 0.15 10.71 7.85
C SER A 15 -0.12 9.24 7.53
N ASN A 16 -0.18 8.84 6.27
CA ASN A 16 -0.49 7.47 5.90
C ASN A 16 0.77 6.59 5.94
N ALA A 17 0.79 5.60 6.84
CA ALA A 17 1.95 4.75 7.07
C ALA A 17 2.37 3.94 5.82
N PHE A 18 1.43 3.50 5.00
CA PHE A 18 1.72 2.71 3.81
C PHE A 18 2.47 3.52 2.76
N ILE A 19 2.00 4.72 2.39
CA ILE A 19 2.73 5.53 1.41
C ILE A 19 4.03 6.09 2.00
N ASN A 20 4.09 6.31 3.32
CA ASN A 20 5.35 6.68 3.97
C ASN A 20 6.40 5.58 3.85
N SER A 21 6.03 4.29 3.85
CA SER A 21 7.00 3.22 3.58
C SER A 21 7.53 3.28 2.15
N LEU A 22 6.68 3.59 1.16
CA LEU A 22 7.11 3.84 -0.23
C LEU A 22 8.11 4.99 -0.31
N ARG A 23 7.84 6.10 0.38
CA ARG A 23 8.77 7.23 0.45
C ARG A 23 10.10 6.82 1.07
N SER A 24 10.08 6.04 2.16
CA SER A 24 11.31 5.54 2.77
C SER A 24 12.14 4.67 1.81
N TYR A 25 11.51 3.79 1.02
CA TYR A 25 12.22 3.02 -0.01
C TYR A 25 12.84 3.91 -1.09
N GLN A 26 12.13 4.97 -1.52
CA GLN A 26 12.67 5.95 -2.46
C GLN A 26 13.87 6.71 -1.87
N VAL A 27 13.81 7.11 -0.60
CA VAL A 27 14.92 7.79 0.09
C VAL A 27 16.13 6.87 0.33
N LEU A 28 15.90 5.59 0.62
CA LEU A 28 16.96 4.58 0.74
C LEU A 28 17.59 4.23 -0.62
N GLY A 29 16.83 4.35 -1.71
CA GLY A 29 17.23 3.85 -3.03
C GLY A 29 17.38 2.33 -3.08
N MET A 30 16.80 1.60 -2.13
CA MET A 30 16.92 0.14 -2.02
C MET A 30 15.62 -0.52 -1.60
N PHE A 31 15.39 -1.74 -2.07
CA PHE A 31 14.28 -2.58 -1.66
C PHE A 31 14.74 -4.05 -1.46
N PRO A 32 14.35 -4.73 -0.37
CA PRO A 32 14.77 -6.10 -0.10
C PRO A 32 14.03 -7.11 -0.98
N LEU A 33 14.75 -8.09 -1.55
CA LEU A 33 14.18 -9.11 -2.44
C LEU A 33 13.03 -9.91 -1.79
N SER A 34 13.16 -10.28 -0.51
CA SER A 34 12.10 -11.02 0.20
C SER A 34 10.79 -10.23 0.26
N GLY A 35 10.87 -8.90 0.32
CA GLY A 35 9.72 -8.01 0.38
C GLY A 35 8.89 -8.00 -0.90
N LEU A 36 9.45 -8.42 -2.05
CA LEU A 36 8.75 -8.32 -3.34
C LEU A 36 7.50 -9.19 -3.39
N ILE A 37 7.52 -10.33 -2.71
CA ILE A 37 6.40 -11.28 -2.64
C ILE A 37 5.44 -10.99 -1.47
N ALA A 38 5.72 -9.95 -0.67
CA ALA A 38 4.83 -9.57 0.40
C ALA A 38 3.49 -9.08 -0.18
N PRO A 39 2.35 -9.52 0.38
CA PRO A 39 1.05 -9.07 -0.09
C PRO A 39 0.86 -7.58 0.23
N ALA A 40 0.49 -6.83 -0.80
CA ALA A 40 0.00 -5.47 -0.74
C ALA A 40 -1.52 -5.48 -0.92
N GLU A 41 -2.22 -5.03 0.11
CA GLU A 41 -3.66 -4.76 0.04
C GLU A 41 -3.85 -3.29 -0.37
N VAL A 42 -4.55 -3.10 -1.48
CA VAL A 42 -4.88 -1.77 -1.98
C VAL A 42 -6.37 -1.73 -2.27
N SER A 43 -7.08 -0.99 -1.42
CA SER A 43 -8.50 -0.68 -1.57
C SER A 43 -8.69 0.76 -2.02
N PRO A 44 -8.93 1.02 -3.33
CA PRO A 44 -9.20 2.36 -3.81
C PRO A 44 -10.45 2.95 -3.14
N ILE A 45 -10.34 4.19 -2.66
CA ILE A 45 -11.36 4.74 -1.73
C ILE A 45 -12.75 4.91 -2.38
N ASP A 46 -12.82 5.20 -3.67
CA ASP A 46 -14.07 5.28 -4.42
C ASP A 46 -14.74 3.90 -4.56
N CYS A 47 -13.96 2.83 -4.71
CA CYS A 47 -14.45 1.45 -4.70
C CYS A 47 -14.98 1.06 -3.32
N VAL A 48 -14.24 1.41 -2.26
CA VAL A 48 -14.68 1.18 -0.87
C VAL A 48 -15.98 1.93 -0.58
N ALA A 49 -16.10 3.20 -0.99
CA ALA A 49 -17.33 3.97 -0.81
C ALA A 49 -18.53 3.32 -1.51
N ARG A 50 -18.35 2.83 -2.75
CA ARG A 50 -19.40 2.06 -3.45
C ARG A 50 -19.75 0.77 -2.72
N ALA A 51 -18.75 0.04 -2.23
CA ALA A 51 -18.97 -1.19 -1.46
C ALA A 51 -19.77 -0.90 -0.18
N VAL A 52 -19.35 0.08 0.63
CA VAL A 52 -20.05 0.48 1.86
C VAL A 52 -21.50 0.88 1.57
N HIS A 53 -21.75 1.66 0.51
CA HIS A 53 -23.12 2.05 0.13
C HIS A 53 -24.03 0.86 -0.23
N VAL A 54 -23.47 -0.18 -0.86
CA VAL A 54 -24.23 -1.39 -1.19
C VAL A 54 -24.45 -2.24 0.06
N LEU A 55 -23.40 -2.40 0.87
CA LEU A 55 -23.44 -3.21 2.08
C LEU A 55 -24.32 -2.59 3.17
N SER A 56 -24.48 -1.26 3.21
CA SER A 56 -25.37 -0.60 4.18
C SER A 56 -26.86 -0.95 3.99
N LYS A 57 -27.21 -1.65 2.90
CA LYS A 57 -28.57 -2.09 2.58
C LYS A 57 -28.79 -3.57 2.92
N THR A 58 -27.81 -4.25 3.50
CA THR A 58 -27.98 -5.63 3.93
C THR A 58 -29.01 -5.73 5.07
N PRO A 59 -29.68 -6.88 5.24
CA PRO A 59 -30.57 -7.12 6.37
C PRO A 59 -29.87 -6.88 7.71
N SER A 60 -30.63 -6.52 8.75
CA SER A 60 -30.11 -6.22 10.08
C SER A 60 -29.37 -7.39 10.76
N GLU A 61 -29.62 -8.61 10.30
CA GLU A 61 -28.95 -9.84 10.73
C GLU A 61 -27.49 -9.92 10.26
N VAL A 62 -27.12 -9.16 9.23
CA VAL A 62 -25.75 -9.06 8.72
C VAL A 62 -25.03 -7.93 9.46
N VAL A 63 -24.23 -8.31 10.47
CA VAL A 63 -23.68 -7.35 11.45
C VAL A 63 -22.21 -6.97 11.23
N VAL A 64 -21.41 -7.84 10.61
CA VAL A 64 -19.98 -7.61 10.38
C VAL A 64 -19.62 -7.98 8.95
N LEU A 65 -18.92 -7.06 8.28
CA LEU A 65 -18.50 -7.19 6.89
C LEU A 65 -17.10 -6.61 6.71
N HIS A 66 -16.32 -7.24 5.84
CA HIS A 66 -14.94 -6.89 5.55
C HIS A 66 -14.84 -6.24 4.18
N ALA A 67 -15.08 -4.92 4.13
CA ALA A 67 -15.18 -4.16 2.88
C ALA A 67 -13.80 -3.69 2.35
N TYR A 68 -12.91 -4.63 2.07
CA TYR A 68 -11.63 -4.37 1.39
C TYR A 68 -11.51 -5.20 0.10
N ASN A 69 -10.57 -4.82 -0.76
CA ASN A 69 -10.30 -5.46 -2.04
C ASN A 69 -9.81 -6.90 -1.86
N ASN A 70 -10.54 -7.87 -2.43
CA ASN A 70 -10.16 -9.27 -2.39
C ASN A 70 -8.94 -9.59 -3.27
N TYR A 71 -8.60 -8.73 -4.23
CA TYR A 71 -7.38 -8.86 -5.02
C TYR A 71 -6.21 -8.30 -4.24
N ARG A 72 -5.39 -9.21 -3.70
CA ARG A 72 -4.09 -8.88 -3.13
C ARG A 72 -3.03 -9.00 -4.22
N LEU A 73 -2.22 -7.97 -4.31
CA LEU A 73 -1.08 -7.94 -5.21
C LEU A 73 0.20 -8.13 -4.41
N ASN A 74 1.29 -8.37 -5.11
CA ASN A 74 2.60 -8.38 -4.51
C ASN A 74 3.17 -6.96 -4.48
N MET A 75 3.96 -6.62 -3.46
CA MET A 75 4.71 -5.36 -3.38
C MET A 75 5.56 -5.09 -4.64
N ALA A 76 5.96 -6.16 -5.36
CA ALA A 76 6.57 -6.05 -6.68
C ALA A 76 5.83 -5.07 -7.61
N ASN A 77 4.49 -5.08 -7.68
CA ASN A 77 3.75 -4.18 -8.57
C ASN A 77 4.01 -2.70 -8.27
N LEU A 78 4.09 -2.35 -6.99
CA LEU A 78 4.37 -0.98 -6.56
C LEU A 78 5.84 -0.61 -6.76
N VAL A 79 6.76 -1.51 -6.41
CA VAL A 79 8.21 -1.26 -6.56
C VAL A 79 8.59 -1.13 -8.03
N TYR A 80 8.05 -1.97 -8.91
CA TYR A 80 8.30 -1.84 -10.34
C TYR A 80 7.63 -0.60 -10.93
N ALA A 81 6.43 -0.22 -10.50
CA ALA A 81 5.81 1.04 -10.90
C ALA A 81 6.64 2.27 -10.47
N MET A 82 7.24 2.25 -9.26
CA MET A 82 8.16 3.30 -8.80
C MET A 82 9.41 3.39 -9.68
N ARG A 83 9.97 2.25 -10.09
CA ARG A 83 11.13 2.19 -10.99
C ARG A 83 10.77 2.66 -12.41
N GLU A 84 9.61 2.25 -12.91
CA GLU A 84 9.09 2.69 -14.22
C GLU A 84 8.84 4.19 -14.26
N TYR A 85 8.32 4.77 -13.17
CA TYR A 85 8.16 6.21 -13.02
C TYR A 85 9.49 6.97 -13.05
N GLY A 86 10.60 6.32 -12.67
CA GLY A 86 11.95 6.85 -12.77
C GLY A 86 12.71 6.95 -11.44
N PHE A 87 12.18 6.41 -10.35
CA PHE A 87 12.93 6.35 -9.09
C PHE A 87 14.03 5.28 -9.15
N ASP A 88 15.24 5.66 -8.71
CA ASP A 88 16.38 4.75 -8.61
C ASP A 88 16.27 3.89 -7.35
N ILE A 89 15.74 2.68 -7.51
CA ILE A 89 15.56 1.70 -6.44
C ILE A 89 16.24 0.40 -6.84
N GLU A 90 17.33 0.07 -6.15
CA GLU A 90 18.06 -1.18 -6.33
C GLU A 90 17.39 -2.31 -5.54
N LEU A 91 17.20 -3.46 -6.20
CA LEU A 91 16.75 -4.68 -5.51
C LEU A 91 17.97 -5.39 -4.89
N VAL A 92 17.97 -5.55 -3.57
CA VAL A 92 19.14 -6.05 -2.81
C VAL A 92 18.76 -7.21 -1.89
N SER A 93 19.77 -7.91 -1.36
CA SER A 93 19.53 -8.91 -0.31
C SER A 93 19.03 -8.25 0.99
N ASP A 94 18.30 -9.01 1.79
CA ASP A 94 17.79 -8.57 3.09
C ASP A 94 18.90 -8.09 4.03
N GLU A 95 20.06 -8.75 4.03
CA GLU A 95 21.19 -8.36 4.88
C GLU A 95 21.74 -6.98 4.46
N ARG A 96 21.91 -6.76 3.15
CA ARG A 96 22.39 -5.48 2.62
C ARG A 96 21.40 -4.36 2.91
N PHE A 97 20.11 -4.62 2.71
CA PHE A 97 19.04 -3.68 3.02
C PHE A 97 19.07 -3.29 4.50
N ASN A 98 19.05 -4.29 5.40
CA ASN A 98 19.01 -4.06 6.85
C ASN A 98 20.26 -3.32 7.35
N HIS A 99 21.44 -3.64 6.82
CA HIS A 99 22.66 -2.91 7.15
C HIS A 99 22.54 -1.43 6.74
N HIS A 100 22.14 -1.15 5.50
CA HIS A 100 22.02 0.21 5.00
C HIS A 100 20.95 1.02 5.74
N PHE A 101 19.78 0.42 5.97
CA PHE A 101 18.70 1.02 6.74
C PHE A 101 19.15 1.42 8.15
N ASN A 102 19.80 0.50 8.87
CA ASN A 102 20.27 0.76 10.24
C ASN A 102 21.36 1.83 10.29
N GLU A 103 22.25 1.92 9.29
CA GLU A 103 23.22 3.01 9.22
C GLU A 103 22.55 4.37 8.98
N MET A 104 21.56 4.45 8.06
CA MET A 104 20.85 5.71 7.80
C MET A 104 19.98 6.17 8.96
N MET A 105 19.43 5.23 9.76
CA MET A 105 18.67 5.57 10.97
C MET A 105 19.49 6.26 12.06
N LYS A 106 20.84 6.16 12.03
CA LYS A 106 21.72 6.86 12.99
C LYS A 106 21.83 8.35 12.71
N ASP A 107 21.49 8.81 11.50
CA ASP A 107 21.49 10.22 11.12
C ASP A 107 20.14 10.86 11.45
N PRO A 108 20.07 11.82 12.41
CA PRO A 108 18.82 12.46 12.81
C PRO A 108 18.11 13.21 11.68
N SER A 109 18.85 13.68 10.67
CA SER A 109 18.26 14.39 9.53
C SER A 109 17.55 13.45 8.55
N ARG A 110 17.92 12.16 8.54
CA ARG A 110 17.39 11.15 7.63
C ARG A 110 16.34 10.27 8.29
N SER A 111 16.43 10.08 9.61
CA SER A 111 15.52 9.23 10.38
C SER A 111 14.05 9.67 10.27
N GLU A 112 13.76 10.97 10.09
CA GLU A 112 12.41 11.49 9.87
C GLU A 112 11.74 10.83 8.65
N TYR A 113 12.47 10.65 7.56
CA TYR A 113 11.95 10.08 6.30
C TYR A 113 11.92 8.55 6.29
N LEU A 114 12.58 7.90 7.25
CA LEU A 114 12.69 6.45 7.37
C LEU A 114 11.70 5.84 8.36
N GLY A 115 10.97 6.67 9.12
CA GLY A 115 9.98 6.22 10.09
C GLY A 115 8.88 5.33 9.49
N GLY A 116 8.59 5.47 8.20
CA GLY A 116 7.63 4.63 7.47
C GLY A 116 7.98 3.13 7.50
N LEU A 117 9.27 2.79 7.55
CA LEU A 117 9.74 1.40 7.59
C LEU A 117 9.84 0.83 9.00
N LEU A 118 9.82 1.65 10.05
CA LEU A 118 9.80 1.15 11.43
C LEU A 118 8.54 0.33 11.72
N HIS A 119 7.43 0.63 11.03
CA HIS A 119 6.23 -0.19 11.08
C HIS A 119 6.35 -1.51 10.33
N TYR A 120 7.31 -1.66 9.43
CA TYR A 120 7.53 -2.86 8.63
C TYR A 120 8.79 -3.64 9.03
N GLY A 121 9.54 -3.12 10.02
CA GLY A 121 10.67 -3.80 10.63
C GLY A 121 10.27 -5.17 11.18
N THR A 122 11.19 -6.11 11.06
CA THR A 122 11.08 -7.53 11.42
C THR A 122 11.02 -7.73 12.94
N ASP A 123 10.04 -7.13 13.62
CA ASP A 123 9.71 -7.56 14.97
C ASP A 123 9.11 -8.97 14.87
N THR A 124 9.88 -9.94 15.33
CA THR A 124 9.53 -11.36 15.42
C THR A 124 8.31 -11.64 16.32
N GLU A 125 7.75 -10.61 16.96
CA GLU A 125 6.61 -10.71 17.87
C GLU A 125 5.25 -10.40 17.22
N ARG A 126 5.21 -10.00 15.94
CA ARG A 126 3.93 -9.70 15.28
C ARG A 126 3.30 -10.94 14.68
N VAL A 127 2.15 -11.33 15.23
CA VAL A 127 1.31 -12.40 14.67
C VAL A 127 0.30 -11.78 13.69
N PRO A 128 0.32 -12.14 12.40
CA PRO A 128 -0.68 -11.69 11.44
C PRO A 128 -2.07 -12.13 11.90
N VAL A 129 -3.04 -11.20 11.91
CA VAL A 129 -4.45 -11.55 12.11
C VAL A 129 -4.98 -12.11 10.79
N PRO A 130 -5.46 -13.36 10.73
CA PRO A 130 -6.07 -13.90 9.53
C PRO A 130 -7.28 -13.07 9.15
N ASP A 131 -7.42 -12.77 7.87
CA ASP A 131 -8.55 -12.06 7.32
C ASP A 131 -9.22 -12.87 6.20
N ASP A 132 -10.54 -12.79 6.14
CA ASP A 132 -11.35 -13.36 5.07
C ASP A 132 -12.49 -12.40 4.72
N ASN A 133 -12.56 -11.97 3.46
CA ASN A 133 -13.65 -11.15 2.95
C ASN A 133 -14.54 -11.89 1.94
N SER A 134 -14.44 -13.22 1.84
CA SER A 134 -15.17 -14.00 0.83
C SER A 134 -16.68 -13.79 0.93
N TYR A 135 -17.23 -13.83 2.14
CA TYR A 135 -18.66 -13.57 2.37
C TYR A 135 -19.08 -12.17 1.91
N THR A 136 -18.30 -11.15 2.26
CA THR A 136 -18.57 -9.76 1.86
C THR A 136 -18.47 -9.59 0.35
N THR A 137 -17.47 -10.22 -0.26
CA THR A 137 -17.24 -10.21 -1.72
C THR A 137 -18.40 -10.85 -2.48
N LEU A 138 -18.93 -11.98 -2.00
CA LEU A 138 -20.11 -12.62 -2.59
C LEU A 138 -21.35 -11.71 -2.53
N LEU A 139 -21.56 -10.99 -1.42
CA LEU A 139 -22.65 -10.01 -1.30
C LEU A 139 -22.48 -8.86 -2.29
N LEU A 140 -21.26 -8.35 -2.47
CA LEU A 140 -20.97 -7.32 -3.46
C LEU A 140 -21.23 -7.80 -4.89
N TYR A 141 -20.75 -9.00 -5.23
CA TYR A 141 -20.96 -9.61 -6.56
C TYR A 141 -22.44 -9.82 -6.86
N ARG A 142 -23.22 -10.30 -5.87
CA ARG A 142 -24.68 -10.43 -5.99
C ARG A 142 -25.37 -9.10 -6.31
N ASN A 143 -24.78 -7.98 -5.89
CA ASN A 143 -25.27 -6.63 -6.13
C ASN A 143 -24.55 -5.92 -7.29
N ASN A 144 -23.90 -6.67 -8.20
CA ASN A 144 -23.18 -6.17 -9.38
C ASN A 144 -22.04 -5.18 -9.06
N VAL A 145 -21.49 -5.21 -7.85
CA VAL A 145 -20.30 -4.45 -7.48
C VAL A 145 -19.11 -5.38 -7.43
N ARG A 146 -18.03 -5.00 -8.11
CA ARG A 146 -16.78 -5.75 -8.17
C ARG A 146 -15.63 -4.87 -7.70
N TRP A 147 -14.67 -5.49 -7.02
CA TRP A 147 -13.39 -4.85 -6.75
C TRP A 147 -12.57 -4.80 -8.04
N PRO A 148 -11.84 -3.70 -8.29
CA PRO A 148 -10.90 -3.64 -9.40
C PRO A 148 -9.61 -4.40 -9.04
N LEU A 149 -8.93 -4.90 -10.06
CA LEU A 149 -7.53 -5.29 -9.93
C LEU A 149 -6.69 -4.00 -9.86
N ALA A 150 -5.99 -3.78 -8.75
CA ALA A 150 -5.14 -2.61 -8.54
C ALA A 150 -3.78 -2.77 -9.24
N ASP A 151 -3.80 -3.10 -10.53
CA ASP A 151 -2.67 -3.53 -11.35
C ASP A 151 -1.51 -2.51 -11.47
N GLU A 152 -0.53 -2.82 -12.33
CA GLU A 152 0.61 -1.93 -12.63
C GLU A 152 0.15 -0.54 -13.06
N GLY A 153 -0.91 -0.44 -13.88
CA GLY A 153 -1.45 0.84 -14.33
C GLY A 153 -2.09 1.66 -13.20
N TYR A 154 -2.78 1.02 -12.25
CA TYR A 154 -3.20 1.69 -11.02
C TYR A 154 -2.00 2.15 -10.18
N SER A 155 -1.00 1.28 -10.04
CA SER A 155 0.19 1.54 -9.24
C SER A 155 0.97 2.74 -9.78
N LEU A 156 1.16 2.83 -11.10
CA LEU A 156 1.83 3.97 -11.74
C LEU A 156 1.05 5.27 -11.53
N LYS A 157 -0.27 5.28 -11.77
CA LYS A 157 -1.13 6.45 -11.51
C LYS A 157 -1.04 6.95 -10.07
N LEU A 158 -0.96 6.02 -9.11
CA LEU A 158 -0.77 6.36 -7.70
C LEU A 158 0.58 7.03 -7.45
N ILE A 159 1.67 6.50 -8.02
CA ILE A 159 3.00 7.09 -7.88
C ILE A 159 3.07 8.48 -8.54
N GLU A 160 2.56 8.63 -9.76
CA GLU A 160 2.49 9.92 -10.47
C GLU A 160 1.74 10.98 -9.67
N MET A 161 0.57 10.62 -9.11
CA MET A 161 -0.22 11.53 -8.29
C MET A 161 0.53 11.94 -7.02
N LEU A 162 1.14 10.99 -6.31
CA LEU A 162 1.90 11.27 -5.09
C LEU A 162 3.09 12.20 -5.37
N ASP A 163 3.84 11.95 -6.43
CA ASP A 163 4.97 12.79 -6.82
C ASP A 163 4.53 14.18 -7.29
N GLY A 164 3.46 14.26 -8.09
CA GLY A 164 2.86 15.54 -8.51
C GLY A 164 2.38 16.42 -7.34
N MET A 165 2.06 15.82 -6.19
CA MET A 165 1.75 16.53 -4.93
C MET A 165 3.01 16.87 -4.09
N GLY A 166 4.21 16.57 -4.59
CA GLY A 166 5.48 16.81 -3.89
C GLY A 166 5.71 15.88 -2.71
N PHE A 167 5.14 14.66 -2.72
CA PHE A 167 5.28 13.73 -1.60
C PHE A 167 6.70 13.15 -1.50
N PHE A 168 7.33 12.83 -2.62
CA PHE A 168 8.68 12.22 -2.65
C PHE A 168 9.82 13.24 -2.60
N VAL A 169 9.53 14.54 -2.72
CA VAL A 169 10.53 15.60 -2.57
C VAL A 169 11.06 15.60 -1.13
N SER A 170 12.36 15.40 -0.97
CA SER A 170 13.08 15.38 0.32
C SER A 170 13.55 16.76 0.76
#